data_AF-A0A5D4MAG9-F1
#
_entry.id   AF-A0A5D4MAG9-F1
#
_cell.length_a   1.000
_cell.length_b   1.000
_cell.length_c   1.000
_cell.angle_alpha   90.00
_cell.angle_beta   90.00
_cell.angle_gamma   90.00
#
_symmetry.space_group_name_H-M   'P 1'
#
loop_
_entity.id
_entity.type
_entity.pdbx_description
1 polymer ?
#
loop_
_entity_poly.entity_id
_entity_poly.type
_entity_poly.pdbx_seq_one_letter_code
_entity_poly.pdbx_strand_id
1 'polypeptide(L)'
;MNKLEDIVELRLYFFGTEQQKKAVFFEFIIPFFDKMKIPYYAERDWFGGPCYRIIHEYPEMDIGWVEKEFAAFCEGIAGSLTKEALEQNLKAYKTNTPAIAQMERREYREVKVDNHLSVESDKIDAEYVKKRFNSFQHLKVHIQSLFHIQSFISGNLESLKSLSSGERIKYTARFYRDVLQYSQYEEKYSVLVYVSNIEGVLAIADTRGKKEAYIQTYEKVYDFLNPEQFFQEEDYEDKFGRQWKQTLTAIYSLITDNLDILLHQHDEGYFSPEEQNALLKQNISQIESGFHDELLNNSIDDLLKHREHSIFKYLINIIYKFIHMLGIPFNEKNAACYIVCKYILDTSGTTWKQILDERGESFAR
;
A
#
# COMPACT_ATOMS: atom_id res chain seq x y z
N MET A 1 -14.68 -8.71 15.05
CA MET A 1 -15.35 -7.52 14.48
C MET A 1 -16.70 -7.82 13.82
N ASN A 2 -17.76 -7.17 14.32
CA ASN A 2 -19.15 -7.27 13.83
C ASN A 2 -19.75 -5.90 13.43
N LYS A 3 -19.20 -4.79 13.90
CA LYS A 3 -19.62 -3.41 13.57
C LYS A 3 -18.43 -2.45 13.59
N LEU A 4 -18.61 -1.23 13.05
CA LEU A 4 -17.54 -0.22 12.93
C LEU A 4 -16.97 0.18 14.30
N GLU A 5 -17.79 0.20 15.34
CA GLU A 5 -17.37 0.57 16.70
C GLU A 5 -16.45 -0.46 17.36
N ASP A 6 -16.35 -1.67 16.79
CA ASP A 6 -15.42 -2.69 17.26
C ASP A 6 -13.98 -2.43 16.78
N ILE A 7 -13.78 -1.45 15.88
CA ILE A 7 -12.48 -1.09 15.34
C ILE A 7 -11.97 0.18 16.01
N VAL A 8 -10.78 0.09 16.58
CA VAL A 8 -10.08 1.22 17.21
C VAL A 8 -8.93 1.66 16.32
N GLU A 9 -8.76 2.99 16.21
CA GLU A 9 -7.61 3.63 15.60
C GLU A 9 -6.79 4.36 16.66
N LEU A 10 -5.52 3.98 16.79
CA LEU A 10 -4.53 4.72 17.57
C LEU A 10 -3.63 5.53 16.65
N ARG A 11 -3.27 6.73 17.10
CA ARG A 11 -2.25 7.56 16.46
C ARG A 11 -1.20 7.95 17.49
N LEU A 12 0.02 7.45 17.29
CA LEU A 12 1.17 7.72 18.14
C LEU A 12 2.08 8.72 17.43
N TYR A 13 2.21 9.94 17.97
CA TYR A 13 2.87 11.06 17.28
C TYR A 13 4.35 11.19 17.66
N PHE A 14 5.26 11.11 16.69
CA PHE A 14 6.70 11.28 16.94
C PHE A 14 7.39 12.11 15.85
N PHE A 15 8.01 13.20 16.27
CA PHE A 15 8.52 14.25 15.39
C PHE A 15 10.06 14.29 15.38
N GLY A 16 10.69 13.12 15.51
CA GLY A 16 12.12 12.96 15.29
C GLY A 16 12.51 12.98 13.81
N THR A 17 13.80 12.73 13.56
CA THR A 17 14.34 12.56 12.20
C THR A 17 13.74 11.34 11.50
N GLU A 18 13.89 11.22 10.18
CA GLU A 18 13.43 10.03 9.45
C GLU A 18 14.06 8.73 9.96
N GLN A 19 15.35 8.78 10.34
CA GLN A 19 16.04 7.63 10.91
C GLN A 19 15.43 7.21 12.25
N GLN A 20 15.18 8.18 13.14
CA GLN A 20 14.53 7.91 14.43
C GLN A 20 13.10 7.40 14.22
N LYS A 21 12.33 8.00 13.30
CA LYS A 21 10.97 7.55 13.00
C LYS A 21 10.93 6.12 12.47
N LYS A 22 11.92 5.74 11.65
CA LYS A 22 12.09 4.35 11.19
C LYS A 22 12.42 3.41 12.36
N ALA A 23 13.32 3.83 13.26
CA ALA A 23 13.67 3.04 14.43
C ALA A 23 12.45 2.79 15.32
N VAL A 24 11.70 3.83 15.70
CA VAL A 24 10.47 3.68 16.51
C VAL A 24 9.48 2.71 15.86
N PHE A 25 9.27 2.77 14.54
CA PHE A 25 8.34 1.88 13.87
C PHE A 25 8.73 0.39 14.00
N PHE A 26 9.99 0.07 13.68
CA PHE A 26 10.46 -1.32 13.65
C PHE A 26 10.93 -1.86 15.01
N GLU A 27 11.32 -0.99 15.94
CA GLU A 27 11.89 -1.39 17.23
C GLU A 27 10.92 -1.22 18.40
N PHE A 28 9.90 -0.37 18.25
CA PHE A 28 8.87 -0.18 19.25
C PHE A 28 7.48 -0.57 18.76
N ILE A 29 6.93 0.08 17.72
CA ILE A 29 5.52 -0.10 17.33
C ILE A 29 5.22 -1.56 17.00
N ILE A 30 5.93 -2.17 16.04
CA ILE A 30 5.67 -3.57 15.68
C ILE A 30 5.91 -4.51 16.87
N PRO A 31 7.07 -4.50 17.56
CA PRO A 31 7.29 -5.39 18.71
C PRO A 31 6.32 -5.20 19.87
N PHE A 32 5.90 -3.96 20.16
CA PHE A 32 4.99 -3.65 21.26
C PHE A 32 3.62 -4.27 21.00
N PHE A 33 3.02 -4.00 19.84
CA PHE A 33 1.70 -4.52 19.50
C PHE A 33 1.71 -6.03 19.21
N ASP A 34 2.82 -6.59 18.68
CA ASP A 34 2.95 -8.06 18.54
C ASP A 34 2.98 -8.79 19.90
N LYS A 35 3.60 -8.18 20.92
CA LYS A 35 3.61 -8.74 22.29
C LYS A 35 2.23 -8.77 22.94
N MET A 36 1.33 -7.88 22.52
CA MET A 36 -0.04 -7.85 23.03
C MET A 36 -0.90 -9.02 22.52
N LYS A 37 -0.44 -9.76 21.50
CA LYS A 37 -1.12 -10.93 20.92
C LYS A 37 -2.57 -10.65 20.50
N ILE A 38 -2.83 -9.44 20.03
CA ILE A 38 -4.10 -9.03 19.42
C ILE A 38 -3.93 -8.87 17.90
N PRO A 39 -4.99 -9.08 17.10
CA PRO A 39 -4.96 -8.70 15.69
C PRO A 39 -4.82 -7.18 15.54
N TYR A 40 -3.82 -6.76 14.77
CA TYR A 40 -3.58 -5.36 14.46
C TYR A 40 -2.92 -5.21 13.09
N TYR A 41 -2.92 -3.99 12.56
CA TYR A 41 -1.94 -3.58 11.57
C TYR A 41 -1.44 -2.18 11.89
N ALA A 42 -0.20 -1.89 11.51
CA ALA A 42 0.42 -0.58 11.73
C ALA A 42 0.99 -0.02 10.42
N GLU A 43 0.81 1.29 10.21
CA GLU A 43 1.43 2.03 9.12
C GLU A 43 1.93 3.40 9.62
N ARG A 44 2.85 4.02 8.87
CA ARG A 44 3.24 5.42 9.10
C ARG A 44 2.24 6.33 8.39
N ASP A 45 1.79 7.38 9.07
CA ASP A 45 0.78 8.32 8.57
C ASP A 45 1.20 9.79 8.78
N TRP A 46 0.49 10.71 8.13
CA TRP A 46 0.77 12.15 8.09
C TRP A 46 -0.30 13.02 8.77
N PHE A 47 -1.44 12.43 9.15
CA PHE A 47 -2.62 13.15 9.63
C PHE A 47 -2.40 13.81 11.00
N GLY A 48 -2.38 15.16 11.01
CA GLY A 48 -2.02 15.95 12.19
C GLY A 48 -0.52 15.98 12.50
N GLY A 49 0.32 15.48 11.58
CA GLY A 49 1.77 15.35 11.73
C GLY A 49 2.25 13.90 11.52
N PRO A 50 3.58 13.66 11.50
CA PRO A 50 4.10 12.31 11.42
C PRO A 50 3.66 11.47 12.62
N CYS A 51 2.93 10.39 12.34
CA CYS A 51 2.46 9.47 13.36
C CYS A 51 2.53 8.01 12.89
N TYR A 52 2.34 7.11 13.84
CA TYR A 52 2.08 5.70 13.58
C TYR A 52 0.58 5.46 13.77
N ARG A 53 -0.08 5.02 12.71
CA ARG A 53 -1.49 4.66 12.71
C ARG A 53 -1.60 3.16 12.97
N ILE A 54 -2.25 2.78 14.06
CA ILE A 54 -2.46 1.38 14.45
C ILE A 54 -3.97 1.12 14.46
N ILE A 55 -4.40 0.09 13.74
CA ILE A 55 -5.78 -0.38 13.76
C ILE A 55 -5.84 -1.73 14.46
N HIS A 56 -6.73 -1.89 15.43
CA HIS A 56 -6.90 -3.13 16.20
C HIS A 56 -8.35 -3.33 16.67
N GLU A 57 -8.67 -4.55 17.11
CA GLU A 57 -10.00 -4.94 17.61
C GLU A 57 -10.08 -5.01 19.16
N TYR A 58 -9.27 -4.22 19.87
CA TYR A 58 -9.14 -4.30 21.33
C TYR A 58 -9.53 -2.98 22.03
N PRO A 59 -10.82 -2.74 22.31
CA PRO A 59 -11.31 -1.45 22.81
C PRO A 59 -10.88 -1.12 24.25
N GLU A 60 -10.43 -2.10 25.01
CA GLU A 60 -10.04 -1.95 26.42
C GLU A 60 -8.54 -1.66 26.61
N MET A 61 -7.86 -1.18 25.56
CA MET A 61 -6.44 -0.87 25.65
C MET A 61 -6.18 0.30 26.62
N ASP A 62 -5.25 0.12 27.56
CA ASP A 62 -4.80 1.19 28.44
C ASP A 62 -3.93 2.18 27.67
N ILE A 63 -4.57 3.24 27.16
CA ILE A 63 -3.91 4.29 26.36
C ILE A 63 -2.85 5.03 27.17
N GLY A 64 -3.06 5.22 28.47
CA GLY A 64 -2.08 5.89 29.33
C GLY A 64 -0.80 5.07 29.49
N TRP A 65 -0.93 3.74 29.55
CA TRP A 65 0.23 2.84 29.51
C TRP A 65 0.95 2.89 28.16
N VAL A 66 0.22 2.83 27.05
CA VAL A 66 0.80 2.92 25.69
C VAL A 66 1.56 4.23 25.51
N GLU A 67 0.97 5.36 25.89
CA GLU A 67 1.58 6.69 25.81
C GLU A 67 2.87 6.77 26.62
N LYS A 68 2.86 6.25 27.86
CA LYS A 68 4.04 6.23 28.72
C LYS A 68 5.19 5.41 28.12
N GLU A 69 4.91 4.19 27.65
CA GLU A 69 5.93 3.32 27.06
C GLU A 69 6.48 3.89 25.75
N PHE A 70 5.59 4.49 24.93
CA PHE A 70 5.96 5.14 23.69
C PHE A 70 6.88 6.35 23.92
N ALA A 71 6.48 7.25 24.84
CA ALA A 71 7.29 8.41 25.20
C ALA A 71 8.66 7.99 25.72
N ALA A 72 8.71 7.02 26.64
CA ALA A 72 9.96 6.51 27.20
C ALA A 72 10.89 5.93 26.12
N PHE A 73 10.36 5.17 25.16
CA PHE A 73 11.15 4.64 24.04
C PHE A 73 11.68 5.77 23.14
N CYS A 74 10.81 6.70 22.75
CA CYS A 74 11.17 7.83 21.89
C CYS A 74 12.24 8.73 22.52
N GLU A 75 12.10 9.05 23.81
CA GLU A 75 13.11 9.79 24.56
C GLU A 75 14.42 9.02 24.71
N GLY A 76 14.35 7.69 24.86
CA GLY A 76 15.54 6.83 24.91
C GLY A 76 16.39 6.88 23.63
N ILE A 77 15.76 7.00 22.46
CA ILE A 77 16.47 7.03 21.17
C ILE A 77 16.84 8.44 20.68
N ALA A 78 16.10 9.47 21.10
CA ALA A 78 16.23 10.82 20.56
C ALA A 78 16.64 11.87 21.61
N GLY A 79 16.57 11.54 22.89
CA GLY A 79 16.58 12.51 23.98
C GLY A 79 15.36 13.43 23.94
N SER A 80 15.36 14.42 24.83
CA SER A 80 14.34 15.47 24.81
C SER A 80 14.61 16.43 23.65
N LEU A 81 13.75 16.41 22.63
CA LEU A 81 13.85 17.31 21.49
C LEU A 81 13.37 18.71 21.85
N THR A 82 14.11 19.75 21.44
CA THR A 82 13.68 21.14 21.66
C THR A 82 12.55 21.52 20.70
N LYS A 83 11.80 22.57 21.04
CA LYS A 83 10.74 23.11 20.19
C LYS A 83 11.26 23.47 18.78
N GLU A 84 12.46 24.03 18.69
CA GLU A 84 13.09 24.39 17.42
C GLU A 84 13.39 23.15 16.56
N ALA A 85 13.88 22.07 17.18
CA ALA A 85 14.14 20.81 16.48
C ALA A 85 12.83 20.17 15.97
N LEU A 86 11.78 20.19 16.80
CA LEU A 86 10.45 19.72 16.41
C LEU A 86 9.90 20.53 15.23
N GLU A 87 9.97 21.86 15.30
CA GLU A 87 9.55 22.76 14.23
C GLU A 87 10.31 22.50 12.92
N GLN A 88 11.62 22.29 13.00
CA GLN A 88 12.44 21.95 11.84
C GLN A 88 12.00 20.62 11.21
N ASN A 89 11.76 19.59 12.01
CA ASN A 89 11.31 18.27 11.53
C ASN A 89 9.90 18.30 10.93
N LEU A 90 9.03 19.20 11.41
CA LEU A 90 7.66 19.35 10.92
C LEU A 90 7.54 20.23 9.66
N LYS A 91 8.58 20.96 9.27
CA LYS A 91 8.53 21.93 8.16
C LYS A 91 7.91 21.34 6.88
N ALA A 92 8.39 20.17 6.45
CA ALA A 92 7.88 19.51 5.24
C ALA A 92 6.43 19.04 5.39
N TYR A 93 6.02 18.59 6.58
CA TYR A 93 4.64 18.16 6.85
C TYR A 93 3.69 19.37 6.80
N LYS A 94 4.03 20.46 7.49
CA LYS A 94 3.26 21.71 7.46
C LYS A 94 3.06 22.24 6.04
N THR A 95 4.07 22.13 5.17
CA THR A 95 3.97 22.55 3.76
C THR A 95 3.10 21.62 2.92
N ASN A 96 3.22 20.30 3.09
CA ASN A 96 2.63 19.34 2.14
C ASN A 96 1.28 18.77 2.57
N THR A 97 0.96 18.74 3.87
CA THR A 97 -0.28 18.16 4.41
C THR A 97 -1.57 18.70 3.75
N PRO A 98 -1.73 20.01 3.48
CA PRO A 98 -2.94 20.50 2.79
C PRO A 98 -3.15 19.88 1.41
N ALA A 99 -2.08 19.78 0.61
CA ALA A 99 -2.15 19.19 -0.73
C ALA A 99 -2.40 17.68 -0.66
N ILE A 100 -1.74 16.98 0.26
CA ILE A 100 -1.95 15.53 0.45
C ILE A 100 -3.38 15.24 0.93
N ALA A 101 -3.93 16.03 1.86
CA ALA A 101 -5.31 15.87 2.32
C ALA A 101 -6.32 15.99 1.17
N GLN A 102 -6.11 16.95 0.27
CA GLN A 102 -6.92 17.10 -0.93
C GLN A 102 -6.78 15.89 -1.88
N MET A 103 -5.54 15.44 -2.15
CA MET A 103 -5.26 14.29 -3.02
C MET A 103 -5.87 12.99 -2.48
N GLU A 104 -5.77 12.76 -1.17
CA GLU A 104 -6.31 11.57 -0.51
C GLU A 104 -7.80 11.69 -0.13
N ARG A 105 -8.42 12.85 -0.39
CA ARG A 105 -9.81 13.18 0.00
C ARG A 105 -10.09 12.91 1.47
N ARG A 106 -9.09 13.19 2.31
CA ARG A 106 -9.16 13.06 3.76
C ARG A 106 -9.36 14.44 4.36
N GLU A 107 -9.94 14.49 5.55
CA GLU A 107 -10.01 15.74 6.31
C GLU A 107 -8.61 16.35 6.45
N TYR A 108 -8.53 17.67 6.35
CA TYR A 108 -7.30 18.39 6.68
C TYR A 108 -7.22 18.59 8.19
N ARG A 109 -6.16 18.08 8.79
CA ARG A 109 -5.83 18.32 10.20
C ARG A 109 -4.52 19.09 10.30
N GLU A 110 -4.57 20.22 11.00
CA GLU A 110 -3.40 21.06 11.25
C GLU A 110 -2.30 20.30 11.99
N VAL A 111 -1.05 20.50 11.55
CA VAL A 111 0.15 19.90 12.15
C VAL A 111 0.62 20.77 13.32
N LYS A 112 0.40 20.29 14.55
CA LYS A 112 0.73 21.01 15.79
C LYS A 112 1.92 20.37 16.49
N VAL A 113 2.89 21.18 16.91
CA VAL A 113 4.07 20.71 17.66
C VAL A 113 3.68 20.00 18.96
N ASP A 114 2.62 20.48 19.61
CA ASP A 114 2.14 19.98 20.89
C ASP A 114 1.64 18.53 20.84
N ASN A 115 1.42 17.98 19.63
CA ASN A 115 1.11 16.57 19.47
C ASN A 115 2.33 15.66 19.70
N HIS A 116 3.56 16.19 19.79
CA HIS A 116 4.75 15.36 19.97
C HIS A 116 4.64 14.46 21.22
N LEU A 117 4.87 13.16 21.05
CA LEU A 117 4.77 12.11 22.07
C LEU A 117 3.36 11.84 22.60
N SER A 118 2.34 12.51 22.07
CA SER A 118 0.95 12.21 22.40
C SER A 118 0.48 10.93 21.71
N VAL A 119 -0.48 10.26 22.36
CA VAL A 119 -1.20 9.12 21.81
C VAL A 119 -2.69 9.43 21.80
N GLU A 120 -3.27 9.35 20.61
CA GLU A 120 -4.71 9.50 20.43
C GLU A 120 -5.35 8.14 20.21
N SER A 121 -6.53 7.95 20.79
CA SER A 121 -7.37 6.78 20.57
C SER A 121 -8.75 7.24 20.15
N ASP A 122 -9.13 6.87 18.92
CA ASP A 122 -10.40 7.23 18.31
C ASP A 122 -11.05 6.01 17.65
N LYS A 123 -12.31 6.17 17.29
CA LYS A 123 -12.95 5.30 16.31
C LYS A 123 -12.53 5.70 14.90
N ILE A 124 -12.57 4.76 13.96
CA ILE A 124 -12.42 5.10 12.55
C ILE A 124 -13.56 6.04 12.13
N ASP A 125 -13.22 7.14 11.46
CA ASP A 125 -14.21 8.07 10.92
C ASP A 125 -15.15 7.37 9.92
N ALA A 126 -16.45 7.41 10.25
CA ALA A 126 -17.49 6.80 9.43
C ALA A 126 -17.59 7.44 8.05
N GLU A 127 -17.37 8.75 7.93
CA GLU A 127 -17.42 9.45 6.65
C GLU A 127 -16.23 9.08 5.75
N TYR A 128 -15.04 8.92 6.36
CA TYR A 128 -13.88 8.37 5.67
C TYR A 128 -14.15 6.96 5.13
N VAL A 129 -14.76 6.08 5.93
CA VAL A 129 -15.10 4.71 5.52
C VAL A 129 -16.09 4.71 4.37
N LYS A 130 -17.18 5.47 4.52
CA LYS A 130 -18.24 5.57 3.52
C LYS A 130 -17.76 6.09 2.16
N LYS A 131 -16.70 6.91 2.12
CA LYS A 131 -16.12 7.42 0.86
C LYS A 131 -15.15 6.45 0.16
N ARG A 132 -14.84 5.30 0.78
CA ARG A 132 -13.78 4.38 0.29
C ARG A 132 -14.25 2.96 0.10
N PHE A 133 -15.20 2.52 0.92
CA PHE A 133 -15.74 1.17 0.88
C PHE A 133 -17.19 1.22 0.39
N ASN A 134 -17.68 0.13 -0.20
CA ASN A 134 -19.07 -0.02 -0.62
C ASN A 134 -19.95 -0.63 0.48
N SER A 135 -19.37 -1.25 1.50
CA SER A 135 -20.08 -1.82 2.64
C SER A 135 -19.16 -1.96 3.86
N PHE A 136 -19.75 -2.20 5.03
CA PHE A 136 -18.97 -2.58 6.22
C PHE A 136 -18.23 -3.91 6.01
N GLN A 137 -18.83 -4.87 5.29
CA GLN A 137 -18.17 -6.14 5.01
C GLN A 137 -16.90 -5.96 4.16
N HIS A 138 -16.92 -5.03 3.20
CA HIS A 138 -15.71 -4.68 2.45
C HIS A 138 -14.62 -4.09 3.34
N LEU A 139 -14.95 -3.14 4.23
CA LEU A 139 -13.98 -2.64 5.22
C LEU A 139 -13.41 -3.79 6.06
N LYS A 140 -14.27 -4.71 6.52
CA LYS A 140 -13.87 -5.87 7.33
C LYS A 140 -12.88 -6.76 6.60
N VAL A 141 -13.18 -7.16 5.37
CA VAL A 141 -12.27 -7.96 4.53
C VAL A 141 -10.93 -7.24 4.33
N HIS A 142 -10.96 -5.93 4.09
CA HIS A 142 -9.75 -5.14 3.92
C HIS A 142 -8.87 -5.13 5.18
N ILE A 143 -9.44 -4.82 6.35
CA ILE A 143 -8.72 -4.79 7.62
C ILE A 143 -8.16 -6.17 7.98
N GLN A 144 -8.97 -7.22 7.87
CA GLN A 144 -8.53 -8.59 8.16
C GLN A 144 -7.40 -9.03 7.23
N SER A 145 -7.43 -8.62 5.96
CA SER A 145 -6.32 -8.85 5.04
C SER A 145 -5.04 -8.13 5.49
N LEU A 146 -5.16 -6.89 5.97
CA LEU A 146 -4.01 -6.16 6.53
C LEU A 146 -3.48 -6.78 7.83
N PHE A 147 -4.31 -7.46 8.62
CA PHE A 147 -3.84 -8.25 9.77
C PHE A 147 -2.99 -9.45 9.33
N HIS A 148 -3.37 -10.15 8.24
CA HIS A 148 -2.51 -11.19 7.66
C HIS A 148 -1.16 -10.63 7.20
N ILE A 149 -1.18 -9.47 6.53
CA ILE A 149 0.05 -8.76 6.16
C ILE A 149 0.88 -8.39 7.40
N GLN A 150 0.27 -7.83 8.45
CA GLN A 150 0.99 -7.48 9.68
C GLN A 150 1.62 -8.71 10.34
N SER A 151 0.93 -9.85 10.33
CA SER A 151 1.48 -11.11 10.84
C SER A 151 2.73 -11.54 10.06
N PHE A 152 2.72 -11.40 8.73
CA PHE A 152 3.90 -11.64 7.90
C PHE A 152 5.05 -10.69 8.26
N ILE A 153 4.78 -9.39 8.39
CA ILE A 153 5.79 -8.39 8.75
C ILE A 153 6.38 -8.68 10.12
N SER A 154 5.54 -8.97 11.11
CA SER A 154 5.97 -9.23 12.50
C SER A 154 6.81 -10.50 12.58
N GLY A 155 6.44 -11.56 11.86
CA GLY A 155 7.21 -12.80 11.78
C GLY A 155 8.56 -12.67 11.07
N ASN A 156 8.72 -11.65 10.21
CA ASN A 156 9.92 -11.43 9.40
C ASN A 156 10.65 -10.13 9.76
N LEU A 157 10.36 -9.56 10.93
CA LEU A 157 10.76 -8.20 11.30
C LEU A 157 12.26 -7.95 11.15
N GLU A 158 13.10 -8.81 11.73
CA GLU A 158 14.57 -8.66 11.70
C GLU A 158 15.13 -8.76 10.27
N SER A 159 14.61 -9.70 9.49
CA SER A 159 15.01 -9.88 8.08
C SER A 159 14.58 -8.71 7.21
N LEU A 160 13.38 -8.15 7.42
CA LEU A 160 12.86 -7.01 6.65
C LEU A 160 13.58 -5.70 7.04
N LYS A 161 13.83 -5.49 8.34
CA LYS A 161 14.50 -4.29 8.86
C LYS A 161 15.94 -4.18 8.36
N SER A 162 16.62 -5.31 8.20
CA SER A 162 18.04 -5.38 7.80
C SER A 162 18.30 -5.26 6.30
N LEU A 163 17.26 -5.28 5.46
CA LEU A 163 17.42 -5.19 4.01
C LEU A 163 18.07 -3.87 3.57
N SER A 164 19.13 -3.97 2.77
CA SER A 164 19.68 -2.85 2.01
C SER A 164 18.66 -2.31 0.98
N SER A 165 18.92 -1.14 0.39
CA SER A 165 18.03 -0.56 -0.64
C SER A 165 17.86 -1.49 -1.85
N GLY A 166 18.95 -2.09 -2.33
CA GLY A 166 18.89 -3.05 -3.45
C GLY A 166 18.08 -4.30 -3.11
N GLU A 167 18.27 -4.87 -1.91
CA GLU A 167 17.48 -6.01 -1.46
C GLU A 167 16.00 -5.68 -1.28
N ARG A 168 15.67 -4.48 -0.77
CA ARG A 168 14.26 -4.04 -0.66
C ARG A 168 13.60 -4.00 -2.03
N ILE A 169 14.25 -3.43 -3.05
CA ILE A 169 13.72 -3.39 -4.41
C ILE A 169 13.53 -4.82 -4.95
N LYS A 170 14.57 -5.66 -4.82
CA LYS A 170 14.57 -7.06 -5.27
C LYS A 170 13.43 -7.88 -4.64
N TYR A 171 13.31 -7.88 -3.32
CA TYR A 171 12.26 -8.64 -2.63
C TYR A 171 10.87 -8.04 -2.88
N THR A 172 10.75 -6.71 -3.01
CA THR A 172 9.48 -6.08 -3.40
C THR A 172 9.04 -6.53 -4.80
N ALA A 173 9.98 -6.64 -5.76
CA ALA A 173 9.69 -7.14 -7.10
C ALA A 173 9.23 -8.60 -7.06
N ARG A 174 9.84 -9.45 -6.20
CA ARG A 174 9.37 -10.82 -5.96
C ARG A 174 7.97 -10.85 -5.34
N PHE A 175 7.71 -10.05 -4.31
CA PHE A 175 6.37 -9.97 -3.69
C PHE A 175 5.30 -9.57 -4.70
N TYR A 176 5.59 -8.61 -5.59
CA TYR A 176 4.70 -8.23 -6.67
C TYR A 176 4.47 -9.32 -7.70
N ARG A 177 5.53 -10.03 -8.11
CA ARG A 177 5.40 -11.14 -9.06
C ARG A 177 4.57 -12.29 -8.48
N ASP A 178 4.77 -12.65 -7.21
CA ASP A 178 4.01 -13.73 -6.57
C ASP A 178 2.50 -13.45 -6.53
N VAL A 179 2.11 -12.18 -6.47
CA VAL A 179 0.69 -11.77 -6.55
C VAL A 179 0.09 -12.08 -7.93
N LEU A 180 0.88 -12.01 -9.00
CA LEU A 180 0.44 -12.33 -10.36
C LEU A 180 0.00 -13.79 -10.51
N GLN A 181 0.51 -14.70 -9.68
CA GLN A 181 0.12 -16.11 -9.69
C GLN A 181 -1.31 -16.36 -9.19
N TYR A 182 -1.93 -15.38 -8.55
CA TYR A 182 -3.33 -15.45 -8.12
C TYR A 182 -4.31 -15.01 -9.22
N SER A 183 -3.79 -14.65 -10.40
CA SER A 183 -4.59 -14.43 -11.59
C SER A 183 -4.94 -15.76 -12.25
N GLN A 184 -6.17 -15.92 -12.73
CA GLN A 184 -6.54 -17.06 -13.58
C GLN A 184 -5.89 -17.02 -14.98
N TYR A 185 -5.37 -15.85 -15.38
CA TYR A 185 -4.64 -15.65 -16.63
C TYR A 185 -3.13 -15.71 -16.41
N GLU A 186 -2.39 -16.02 -17.48
CA GLU A 186 -0.93 -16.01 -17.49
C GLU A 186 -0.32 -14.68 -16.99
N GLU A 187 0.90 -14.74 -16.44
CA GLU A 187 1.61 -13.58 -15.88
C GLU A 187 1.63 -12.40 -16.86
N LYS A 188 1.87 -12.66 -18.15
CA LYS A 188 1.89 -11.64 -19.22
C LYS A 188 0.60 -10.82 -19.34
N TYR A 189 -0.55 -11.40 -18.98
CA TYR A 189 -1.83 -10.71 -18.99
C TYR A 189 -2.07 -9.95 -17.67
N SER A 190 -1.74 -10.58 -16.55
CA SER A 190 -1.95 -9.99 -15.21
C SER A 190 -1.03 -8.80 -14.91
N VAL A 191 0.17 -8.74 -15.51
CA VAL A 191 1.16 -7.68 -15.28
C VAL A 191 0.67 -6.27 -15.64
N LEU A 192 -0.41 -6.16 -16.42
CA LEU A 192 -1.00 -4.87 -16.81
C LEU A 192 -1.41 -3.99 -15.62
N VAL A 193 -1.68 -4.56 -14.44
CA VAL A 193 -1.92 -3.75 -13.24
C VAL A 193 -0.70 -2.95 -12.81
N TYR A 194 0.51 -3.51 -12.98
CA TYR A 194 1.76 -2.82 -12.69
C TYR A 194 2.19 -1.92 -13.85
N VAL A 195 1.88 -2.30 -15.10
CA VAL A 195 2.06 -1.41 -16.26
C VAL A 195 1.27 -0.12 -16.05
N SER A 196 -0.02 -0.22 -15.69
CA SER A 196 -0.85 0.96 -15.37
C SER A 196 -0.19 1.85 -14.32
N ASN A 197 0.33 1.28 -13.23
CA ASN A 197 1.04 2.06 -12.21
C ASN A 197 2.28 2.77 -12.78
N ILE A 198 3.15 2.07 -13.52
CA ILE A 198 4.39 2.66 -14.07
C ILE A 198 4.10 3.72 -15.11
N GLU A 199 3.19 3.45 -16.03
CA GLU A 199 2.77 4.39 -17.06
C GLU A 199 2.17 5.66 -16.45
N GLY A 200 1.41 5.55 -15.37
CA GLY A 200 0.88 6.70 -14.63
C GLY A 200 1.98 7.51 -13.95
N VAL A 201 2.95 6.85 -13.31
CA VAL A 201 4.11 7.51 -12.70
C VAL A 201 4.95 8.25 -13.76
N LEU A 202 5.18 7.62 -14.90
CA LEU A 202 5.95 8.21 -16.00
C LEU A 202 5.23 9.40 -16.64
N ALA A 203 3.90 9.34 -16.81
CA ALA A 203 3.10 10.48 -17.28
C ALA A 203 3.22 11.68 -16.34
N ILE A 204 3.09 11.46 -15.02
CA ILE A 204 3.27 12.53 -14.03
C ILE A 204 4.71 13.08 -14.07
N ALA A 205 5.72 12.22 -14.23
CA ALA A 205 7.10 12.66 -14.39
C ALA A 205 7.30 13.49 -15.67
N ASP A 206 6.57 13.18 -16.75
CA ASP A 206 6.62 13.87 -18.03
C ASP A 206 6.14 15.31 -17.92
N THR A 207 5.06 15.55 -17.17
CA THR A 207 4.55 16.91 -16.87
C THR A 207 5.58 17.81 -16.19
N ARG A 208 6.66 17.22 -15.66
CA ARG A 208 7.77 17.91 -15.00
C ARG A 208 9.09 17.82 -15.78
N GLY A 209 9.07 17.28 -17.00
CA GLY A 209 10.26 17.08 -17.84
C GLY A 209 11.24 16.05 -17.28
N LYS A 210 10.78 15.08 -16.49
CA LYS A 210 11.63 14.09 -15.78
C LYS A 210 11.46 12.65 -16.23
N LYS A 211 10.57 12.36 -17.19
CA LYS A 211 10.25 11.00 -17.65
C LYS A 211 11.50 10.20 -18.03
N GLU A 212 12.35 10.76 -18.88
CA GLU A 212 13.57 10.11 -19.36
C GLU A 212 14.54 9.78 -18.20
N ALA A 213 14.71 10.71 -17.25
CA ALA A 213 15.57 10.48 -16.09
C ALA A 213 15.05 9.36 -15.18
N TYR A 214 13.72 9.22 -15.06
CA TYR A 214 13.09 8.11 -14.33
C TYR A 214 13.34 6.77 -15.04
N ILE A 215 13.10 6.70 -16.35
CA ILE A 215 13.35 5.49 -17.16
C ILE A 215 14.81 5.06 -17.05
N GLN A 216 15.76 5.97 -17.28
CA GLN A 216 17.19 5.66 -17.17
C GLN A 216 17.59 5.18 -15.77
N THR A 217 16.95 5.70 -14.73
CA THR A 217 17.20 5.26 -13.35
C THR A 217 16.67 3.83 -13.16
N TYR A 218 15.47 3.54 -13.63
CA TYR A 218 14.88 2.21 -13.51
C TYR A 218 15.63 1.16 -14.33
N GLU A 219 16.06 1.48 -15.55
CA GLU A 219 16.89 0.59 -16.39
C GLU A 219 18.24 0.29 -15.72
N LYS A 220 18.92 1.30 -15.16
CA LYS A 220 20.17 1.06 -14.40
C LYS A 220 19.96 0.12 -13.21
N VAL A 221 18.84 0.25 -12.50
CA VAL A 221 18.51 -0.64 -11.38
C VAL A 221 18.15 -2.04 -11.87
N TYR A 222 17.41 -2.14 -12.98
CA TYR A 222 17.08 -3.40 -13.63
C TYR A 222 18.35 -4.16 -14.01
N ASP A 223 19.27 -3.53 -14.74
CA ASP A 223 20.53 -4.12 -15.16
C ASP A 223 21.40 -4.54 -13.97
N PHE A 224 21.46 -3.68 -12.95
CA PHE A 224 22.26 -3.95 -11.74
C PHE A 224 21.73 -5.16 -10.94
N LEU A 225 20.41 -5.29 -10.80
CA LEU A 225 19.82 -6.36 -10.02
C LEU A 225 19.76 -7.70 -10.78
N ASN A 226 19.76 -7.68 -12.11
CA ASN A 226 19.66 -8.85 -12.98
C ASN A 226 18.44 -9.76 -12.66
N PRO A 227 17.22 -9.35 -13.03
CA PRO A 227 15.98 -10.07 -12.74
C PRO A 227 15.94 -11.51 -13.23
N GLU A 228 16.56 -11.81 -14.37
CA GLU A 228 16.66 -13.18 -14.88
C GLU A 228 17.30 -14.12 -13.86
N GLN A 229 18.34 -13.66 -13.19
CA GLN A 229 19.01 -14.42 -12.15
C GLN A 229 18.23 -14.35 -10.84
N PHE A 230 17.88 -13.15 -10.37
CA PHE A 230 17.37 -13.04 -9.01
C PHE A 230 15.97 -13.62 -8.85
N PHE A 231 15.15 -13.74 -9.90
CA PHE A 231 13.84 -14.42 -9.83
C PHE A 231 13.94 -15.95 -9.74
N GLN A 232 15.11 -16.53 -10.03
CA GLN A 232 15.36 -17.98 -9.98
C GLN A 232 16.09 -18.42 -8.71
N GLU A 233 16.53 -17.49 -7.86
CA GLU A 233 17.19 -17.82 -6.60
C GLU A 233 16.26 -18.59 -5.65
N GLU A 234 16.76 -19.70 -5.13
CA GLU A 234 16.01 -20.60 -4.23
C GLU A 234 15.95 -20.09 -2.79
N ASP A 235 16.90 -19.25 -2.37
CA ASP A 235 16.98 -18.70 -1.01
C ASP A 235 15.76 -17.83 -0.65
N TYR A 236 15.09 -17.26 -1.67
CA TYR A 236 13.86 -16.50 -1.51
C TYR A 236 12.77 -17.30 -0.81
N GLU A 237 12.56 -18.56 -1.22
CA GLU A 237 11.49 -19.40 -0.68
C GLU A 237 11.66 -19.67 0.81
N ASP A 238 12.91 -19.89 1.21
CA ASP A 238 13.29 -20.08 2.61
C ASP A 238 13.17 -18.79 3.43
N LYS A 239 13.59 -17.66 2.84
CA LYS A 239 13.63 -16.37 3.53
C LYS A 239 12.26 -15.73 3.69
N PHE A 240 11.46 -15.69 2.63
CA PHE A 240 10.15 -15.01 2.63
C PHE A 240 9.07 -15.76 1.85
N GLY A 241 9.40 -16.40 0.72
CA GLY A 241 8.45 -16.88 -0.29
C GLY A 241 7.38 -17.81 0.27
N ARG A 242 7.74 -18.80 1.10
CA ARG A 242 6.75 -19.71 1.70
C ARG A 242 5.75 -19.00 2.61
N GLN A 243 6.22 -18.13 3.50
CA GLN A 243 5.33 -17.40 4.42
C GLN A 243 4.52 -16.33 3.68
N TRP A 244 5.12 -15.70 2.67
CA TRP A 244 4.44 -14.75 1.81
C TRP A 244 3.31 -15.42 1.02
N LYS A 245 3.58 -16.58 0.41
CA LYS A 245 2.57 -17.38 -0.29
C LYS A 245 1.42 -17.79 0.63
N GLN A 246 1.71 -18.22 1.86
CA GLN A 246 0.67 -18.54 2.85
C GLN A 246 -0.19 -17.31 3.17
N THR A 247 0.44 -16.15 3.32
CA THR A 247 -0.23 -14.87 3.58
C THR A 247 -1.14 -14.48 2.41
N LEU A 248 -0.62 -14.54 1.18
CA LEU A 248 -1.39 -14.27 -0.02
C LEU A 248 -2.55 -15.25 -0.20
N THR A 249 -2.35 -16.54 0.09
CA THR A 249 -3.41 -17.55 0.01
C THR A 249 -4.55 -17.23 0.97
N ALA A 250 -4.22 -16.84 2.21
CA ALA A 250 -5.21 -16.48 3.21
C ALA A 250 -6.01 -15.23 2.79
N ILE A 251 -5.32 -14.20 2.28
CA ILE A 251 -5.97 -12.97 1.79
C ILE A 251 -6.85 -13.26 0.57
N TYR A 252 -6.33 -14.02 -0.39
CA TYR A 252 -7.08 -14.42 -1.58
C TYR A 252 -8.35 -15.18 -1.20
N SER A 253 -8.23 -16.17 -0.31
CA SER A 253 -9.38 -16.94 0.19
C SER A 253 -10.42 -16.03 0.84
N LEU A 254 -9.98 -15.09 1.69
CA LEU A 254 -10.88 -14.13 2.33
C LEU A 254 -11.63 -13.25 1.29
N ILE A 255 -10.94 -12.80 0.24
CA ILE A 255 -11.57 -12.03 -0.85
C ILE A 255 -12.57 -12.92 -1.61
N THR A 256 -12.18 -14.12 -2.00
CA THR A 256 -13.03 -15.00 -2.81
C THR A 256 -14.26 -15.49 -2.07
N ASP A 257 -14.12 -15.82 -0.78
CA ASP A 257 -15.23 -16.26 0.08
C ASP A 257 -16.27 -15.15 0.31
N ASN A 258 -15.87 -13.90 0.12
CA ASN A 258 -16.72 -12.72 0.29
C ASN A 258 -17.04 -12.02 -1.03
N LEU A 259 -16.65 -12.58 -2.18
CA LEU A 259 -16.62 -11.84 -3.44
C LEU A 259 -18.00 -11.35 -3.87
N ASP A 260 -19.04 -12.18 -3.72
CA ASP A 260 -20.39 -11.80 -4.11
C ASP A 260 -20.89 -10.60 -3.28
N ILE A 261 -20.54 -10.54 -2.00
CA ILE A 261 -20.82 -9.38 -1.14
C ILE A 261 -20.01 -8.16 -1.59
N LEU A 262 -18.71 -8.35 -1.84
CA LEU A 262 -17.82 -7.27 -2.29
C LEU A 262 -18.25 -6.67 -3.65
N LEU A 263 -18.93 -7.45 -4.49
CA LEU A 263 -19.41 -7.04 -5.81
C LEU A 263 -20.79 -6.40 -5.77
N HIS A 264 -21.71 -6.95 -4.97
CA HIS A 264 -23.14 -6.66 -5.11
C HIS A 264 -23.75 -5.97 -3.90
N GLN A 265 -23.14 -6.04 -2.72
CA GLN A 265 -23.66 -5.37 -1.55
C GLN A 265 -23.20 -3.90 -1.51
N HIS A 266 -24.18 -3.02 -1.35
CA HIS A 266 -23.98 -1.61 -1.09
C HIS A 266 -24.80 -1.20 0.13
N ASP A 267 -24.10 -0.73 1.17
CA ASP A 267 -24.76 -0.22 2.37
C ASP A 267 -25.13 1.26 2.16
N GLU A 268 -26.25 1.70 2.72
CA GLU A 268 -26.72 3.08 2.55
C GLU A 268 -25.66 4.11 2.99
N GLY A 269 -25.37 5.07 2.09
CA GLY A 269 -24.37 6.12 2.30
C GLY A 269 -22.93 5.70 2.07
N TYR A 270 -22.65 4.44 1.71
CA TYR A 270 -21.31 4.01 1.28
C TYR A 270 -21.04 4.36 -0.19
N PHE A 271 -19.81 4.17 -0.65
CA PHE A 271 -19.38 4.58 -1.98
C PHE A 271 -19.84 3.55 -3.02
N SER A 272 -20.82 3.91 -3.84
CA SER A 272 -21.46 2.97 -4.76
C SER A 272 -20.50 2.47 -5.85
N PRO A 273 -20.71 1.26 -6.39
CA PRO A 273 -19.94 0.76 -7.53
C PRO A 273 -19.97 1.72 -8.73
N GLU A 274 -21.11 2.35 -9.01
CA GLU A 274 -21.27 3.31 -10.09
C GLU A 274 -20.39 4.55 -9.87
N GLU A 275 -20.42 5.12 -8.68
CA GLU A 275 -19.57 6.27 -8.33
C GLU A 275 -18.08 5.90 -8.32
N GLN A 276 -17.72 4.70 -7.86
CA GLN A 276 -16.35 4.19 -7.93
C GLN A 276 -15.87 4.08 -9.38
N ASN A 277 -16.72 3.54 -10.27
CA ASN A 277 -16.38 3.38 -11.68
C ASN A 277 -16.27 4.72 -12.41
N ALA A 278 -17.21 5.64 -12.16
CA ALA A 278 -17.17 6.98 -12.71
C ALA A 278 -15.92 7.74 -12.26
N LEU A 279 -15.59 7.64 -10.96
CA LEU A 279 -14.39 8.26 -10.41
C LEU A 279 -13.11 7.63 -10.98
N LEU A 280 -13.06 6.31 -11.14
CA LEU A 280 -11.91 5.64 -11.74
C LEU A 280 -11.67 6.16 -13.17
N LYS A 281 -12.71 6.20 -14.01
CA LYS A 281 -12.62 6.73 -15.37
C LYS A 281 -12.17 8.19 -15.38
N GLN A 282 -12.73 9.02 -14.50
CA GLN A 282 -12.31 10.41 -14.35
C GLN A 282 -10.82 10.52 -14.01
N ASN A 283 -10.35 9.75 -13.01
CA ASN A 283 -8.95 9.79 -12.60
C ASN A 283 -8.02 9.32 -13.72
N ILE A 284 -8.37 8.26 -14.44
CA ILE A 284 -7.57 7.72 -15.55
C ILE A 284 -7.51 8.72 -16.71
N SER A 285 -8.62 9.39 -17.03
CA SER A 285 -8.69 10.37 -18.14
C SER A 285 -7.80 11.60 -17.94
N GLN A 286 -7.28 11.81 -16.73
CA GLN A 286 -6.36 12.90 -16.40
C GLN A 286 -4.89 12.47 -16.51
N ILE A 287 -4.62 11.21 -16.83
CA ILE A 287 -3.26 10.67 -16.98
C ILE A 287 -2.91 10.69 -18.46
N GLU A 288 -1.99 11.57 -18.83
CA GLU A 288 -1.46 11.67 -20.20
C GLU A 288 -0.52 10.49 -20.52
N SER A 289 -1.07 9.31 -20.78
CA SER A 289 -0.34 8.08 -21.10
C SER A 289 -1.09 7.25 -22.13
N GLY A 290 -0.39 6.83 -23.19
CA GLY A 290 -0.98 6.01 -24.24
C GLY A 290 -1.55 4.68 -23.74
N PHE A 291 -1.03 4.12 -22.65
CA PHE A 291 -1.64 2.93 -22.03
C PHE A 291 -3.04 3.23 -21.47
N HIS A 292 -3.18 4.36 -20.78
CA HIS A 292 -4.44 4.75 -20.13
C HIS A 292 -5.48 5.21 -21.16
N ASP A 293 -5.05 5.88 -22.23
CA ASP A 293 -5.89 6.24 -23.36
C ASP A 293 -6.47 4.98 -24.03
N GLU A 294 -5.62 3.98 -24.31
CA GLU A 294 -6.03 2.71 -24.92
C GLU A 294 -7.00 1.94 -24.01
N LEU A 295 -6.70 1.87 -22.71
CA LEU A 295 -7.55 1.21 -21.72
C LEU A 295 -8.96 1.84 -21.65
N LEU A 296 -9.05 3.18 -21.65
CA LEU A 296 -10.31 3.91 -21.63
C LEU A 296 -11.14 3.66 -22.89
N ASN A 297 -10.50 3.62 -24.05
CA ASN A 297 -11.20 3.51 -25.33
C ASN A 297 -11.72 2.09 -25.60
N ASN A 298 -10.99 1.06 -25.16
CA ASN A 298 -11.19 -0.30 -25.69
C ASN A 298 -11.49 -1.40 -24.67
N SER A 299 -11.38 -1.16 -23.34
CA SER A 299 -11.50 -2.30 -22.41
C SER A 299 -12.05 -1.98 -21.02
N ILE A 300 -12.13 -0.71 -20.60
CA ILE A 300 -12.39 -0.41 -19.18
C ILE A 300 -13.76 -0.89 -18.70
N ASP A 301 -14.82 -0.78 -19.51
CA ASP A 301 -16.17 -1.12 -19.06
C ASP A 301 -16.39 -2.62 -18.87
N ASP A 302 -15.84 -3.44 -19.76
CA ASP A 302 -15.94 -4.90 -19.67
C ASP A 302 -15.01 -5.43 -18.58
N LEU A 303 -13.81 -4.84 -18.47
CA LEU A 303 -12.86 -5.15 -17.40
C LEU A 303 -13.47 -4.92 -16.01
N LEU A 304 -14.15 -3.79 -15.79
CA LEU A 304 -14.74 -3.45 -14.49
C LEU A 304 -15.88 -4.38 -14.06
N LYS A 305 -16.52 -5.06 -15.02
CA LYS A 305 -17.56 -6.06 -14.75
C LYS A 305 -16.99 -7.46 -14.57
N HIS A 306 -15.73 -7.68 -14.92
CA HIS A 306 -15.13 -9.00 -14.92
C HIS A 306 -14.81 -9.45 -13.47
N ARG A 307 -15.22 -10.67 -13.13
CA ARG A 307 -15.02 -11.27 -11.80
C ARG A 307 -13.54 -11.26 -11.39
N GLU A 308 -12.68 -11.67 -12.31
CA GLU A 308 -11.23 -11.70 -12.09
C GLU A 308 -10.65 -10.32 -11.75
N HIS A 309 -11.06 -9.29 -12.50
CA HIS A 309 -10.58 -7.94 -12.25
C HIS A 309 -10.95 -7.47 -10.84
N SER A 310 -12.13 -7.85 -10.36
CA SER A 310 -12.59 -7.47 -9.02
C SER A 310 -11.74 -8.12 -7.93
N ILE A 311 -11.46 -9.43 -8.05
CA ILE A 311 -10.55 -10.12 -7.13
C ILE A 311 -9.19 -9.44 -7.12
N PHE A 312 -8.63 -9.20 -8.30
CA PHE A 312 -7.29 -8.64 -8.45
C PHE A 312 -7.21 -7.18 -7.97
N LYS A 313 -8.25 -6.37 -8.20
CA LYS A 313 -8.36 -5.00 -7.68
C LYS A 313 -8.28 -4.99 -6.16
N TYR A 314 -9.03 -5.86 -5.47
CA TYR A 314 -8.98 -5.92 -4.00
C TYR A 314 -7.62 -6.40 -3.51
N LEU A 315 -7.07 -7.46 -4.13
CA LEU A 315 -5.77 -7.99 -3.77
C LEU A 315 -4.68 -6.94 -3.94
N ILE A 316 -4.54 -6.32 -5.12
CA ILE A 316 -3.52 -5.31 -5.41
C ILE A 316 -3.61 -4.11 -4.46
N ASN A 317 -4.82 -3.65 -4.11
CA ASN A 317 -4.98 -2.57 -3.14
C ASN A 317 -4.44 -2.93 -1.74
N ILE A 318 -4.61 -4.18 -1.30
CA ILE A 318 -4.03 -4.69 -0.05
C ILE A 318 -2.49 -4.77 -0.17
N ILE A 319 -1.97 -5.23 -1.30
CA ILE A 319 -0.52 -5.33 -1.53
C ILE A 319 0.15 -3.95 -1.61
N TYR A 320 -0.51 -2.94 -2.19
CA TYR A 320 0.02 -1.58 -2.13
C TYR A 320 0.04 -1.03 -0.71
N LYS A 321 -0.92 -1.41 0.15
CA LYS A 321 -0.86 -1.08 1.58
C LYS A 321 0.32 -1.77 2.29
N PHE A 322 0.63 -3.02 1.97
CA PHE A 322 1.82 -3.70 2.50
C PHE A 322 3.13 -2.91 2.28
N ILE A 323 3.31 -2.30 1.10
CA ILE A 323 4.48 -1.44 0.81
C ILE A 323 4.55 -0.24 1.74
N HIS A 324 3.41 0.41 2.00
CA HIS A 324 3.32 1.54 2.92
C HIS A 324 3.57 1.11 4.36
N MET A 325 3.08 -0.07 4.77
CA MET A 325 3.34 -0.65 6.08
C MET A 325 4.83 -0.92 6.29
N LEU A 326 5.58 -1.34 5.27
CA LEU A 326 7.04 -1.48 5.35
C LEU A 326 7.82 -0.15 5.28
N GLY A 327 7.14 0.96 5.01
CA GLY A 327 7.81 2.25 4.79
C GLY A 327 8.76 2.25 3.59
N ILE A 328 8.48 1.42 2.57
CA ILE A 328 9.28 1.39 1.33
C ILE A 328 9.08 2.73 0.60
N PRO A 329 10.17 3.44 0.25
CA PRO A 329 10.07 4.71 -0.47
C PRO A 329 9.40 4.55 -1.84
N PHE A 330 8.68 5.60 -2.27
CA PHE A 330 8.00 5.66 -3.57
C PHE A 330 8.90 5.25 -4.75
N ASN A 331 10.17 5.71 -4.76
CA ASN A 331 11.10 5.37 -5.82
C ASN A 331 11.48 3.88 -5.84
N GLU A 332 11.65 3.26 -4.67
CA GLU A 332 11.96 1.83 -4.56
C GLU A 332 10.76 0.97 -4.96
N LYS A 333 9.54 1.36 -4.54
CA LYS A 333 8.28 0.74 -4.98
C LYS A 333 8.18 0.74 -6.51
N ASN A 334 8.38 1.88 -7.13
CA ASN A 334 8.21 2.02 -8.58
C ASN A 334 9.35 1.34 -9.35
N ALA A 335 10.59 1.33 -8.84
CA ALA A 335 11.65 0.51 -9.43
C ALA A 335 11.26 -0.98 -9.40
N ALA A 336 10.71 -1.48 -8.29
CA ALA A 336 10.25 -2.86 -8.19
C ALA A 336 9.08 -3.16 -9.16
N CYS A 337 8.08 -2.27 -9.26
CA CYS A 337 7.01 -2.40 -10.26
C CYS A 337 7.57 -2.45 -11.69
N TYR A 338 8.50 -1.55 -12.02
CA TYR A 338 9.13 -1.48 -13.34
C TYR A 338 9.87 -2.77 -13.68
N ILE A 339 10.62 -3.33 -12.73
CA ILE A 339 11.34 -4.58 -12.90
C ILE A 339 10.40 -5.73 -13.26
N VAL A 340 9.29 -5.87 -12.54
CA VAL A 340 8.30 -6.93 -12.82
C VAL A 340 7.69 -6.74 -14.22
N CYS A 341 7.30 -5.51 -14.57
CA CYS A 341 6.77 -5.21 -15.90
C CYS A 341 7.74 -5.58 -17.01
N LYS A 342 8.96 -5.04 -16.95
CA LYS A 342 9.98 -5.24 -17.98
C LYS A 342 10.33 -6.72 -18.11
N TYR A 343 10.61 -7.40 -16.99
CA TYR A 343 10.97 -8.81 -16.99
C TYR A 343 9.89 -9.69 -17.66
N ILE A 344 8.62 -9.51 -17.29
CA ILE A 344 7.53 -10.33 -17.83
C ILE A 344 7.28 -10.02 -19.31
N LEU A 345 7.29 -8.75 -19.70
CA LEU A 345 7.08 -8.34 -21.09
C LEU A 345 8.20 -8.85 -22.01
N ASP A 346 9.47 -8.70 -21.58
CA ASP A 346 10.65 -9.13 -22.33
C ASP A 346 10.67 -10.66 -22.46
N THR A 347 10.48 -11.40 -21.37
CA THR A 347 10.48 -12.88 -21.39
C THR A 347 9.29 -13.47 -22.16
N SER A 348 8.18 -12.75 -22.24
CA SER A 348 7.01 -13.15 -23.03
C SER A 348 7.08 -12.68 -24.49
N GLY A 349 8.11 -11.91 -24.87
CA GLY A 349 8.26 -11.35 -26.22
C GLY A 349 7.10 -10.46 -26.64
N THR A 350 6.53 -9.69 -25.70
CA THR A 350 5.31 -8.91 -25.93
C THR A 350 5.43 -7.48 -25.40
N THR A 351 4.44 -6.65 -25.70
CA THR A 351 4.28 -5.29 -25.19
C THR A 351 2.90 -5.15 -24.56
N TRP A 352 2.75 -4.18 -23.66
CA TRP A 352 1.42 -3.90 -23.09
C TRP A 352 0.39 -3.58 -24.18
N LYS A 353 0.81 -2.95 -25.29
CA LYS A 353 -0.07 -2.59 -26.39
C LYS A 353 -0.61 -3.84 -27.10
N GLN A 354 0.28 -4.76 -27.45
CA GLN A 354 -0.12 -6.05 -28.03
C GLN A 354 -1.06 -6.82 -27.10
N ILE A 355 -0.81 -6.79 -25.79
CA ILE A 355 -1.70 -7.45 -24.82
C ILE A 355 -3.09 -6.79 -24.78
N LEU A 356 -3.19 -5.46 -24.85
CA LEU A 356 -4.48 -4.76 -24.90
C LEU A 356 -5.22 -5.05 -26.22
N ASP A 357 -4.51 -5.09 -27.34
CA ASP A 357 -5.06 -5.46 -28.65
C ASP A 357 -5.63 -6.90 -28.63
N GLU A 358 -4.85 -7.86 -28.11
CA GLU A 358 -5.30 -9.26 -27.92
C GLU A 358 -6.55 -9.37 -27.03
N ARG A 359 -6.62 -8.54 -25.98
CA ARG A 359 -7.76 -8.54 -25.04
C ARG A 359 -9.01 -7.95 -25.65
N GLY A 360 -8.91 -6.83 -26.36
CA GLY A 360 -10.03 -6.19 -27.04
C GLY A 360 -10.77 -7.14 -27.99
N GLU A 361 -10.03 -8.05 -28.66
CA GLU A 361 -10.61 -9.08 -29.52
C GLU A 361 -11.30 -10.24 -28.75
N SER A 362 -10.87 -10.52 -27.52
CA SER A 362 -11.42 -11.62 -26.71
C SER A 362 -12.70 -11.27 -25.94
N PHE A 363 -12.94 -9.98 -25.67
CA PHE A 363 -14.20 -9.50 -25.05
C PHE A 363 -15.28 -9.13 -26.07
N ALA A 364 -14.92 -8.99 -27.35
CA ALA A 364 -15.86 -8.75 -28.46
C ALA A 364 -16.51 -10.03 -29.02
N ARG A 365 -16.21 -11.20 -28.44
CA ARG A 365 -16.82 -12.50 -28.74
C ARG A 365 -17.50 -13.04 -27.49
#